data_AF-G5RYN6-F1
#
_entry.id   AF-G5RYN6-F1
#
_cell.length_a   1.000
_cell.length_b   1.000
_cell.length_c   1.000
_cell.angle_alpha   90.00
_cell.angle_beta   90.00
_cell.angle_gamma   90.00
#
_symmetry.space_group_name_H-M   'P 1'
#
loop_
_entity.id
_entity.type
_entity.pdbx_description
1 polymer ?
#
loop_
_entity_poly.entity_id
_entity_poly.type
_entity_poly.pdbx_seq_one_letter_code
_entity_poly.pdbx_strand_id
1 'polypeptide(L)'
;ARHGVSATVYDRHPEIGGLLTFGIPAFKLDKSLLARRREIFSAMGIRFELNCEVGKDISLETLLESYDAVFVGVGTYRSMKADLPNEDAPGVYDALPFLIANTKQVMGLPALPDKPFIDTAGLNVVVLGGGDTAMDCVRTALRHGAANVTCAYRRDEANMPGSKKEVKNAREEGANFEFNVQPVELVLDTHGRVSGIRFLRTRLGEPDGQGRRRPVPVPDSEFVMPADAVIMAFGFHPHGMSWLESHGVKVDNWGRIAASVESEFRYQTSNPKIW
;
A
#
# COMPACT_ATOMS: atom_id res chain seq x y z
N ALA A 1 4.26 -9.36 26.99
CA ALA A 1 5.62 -9.27 27.55
C ALA A 1 5.68 -8.47 28.85
N ARG A 2 5.65 -7.12 28.85
CA ARG A 2 5.83 -6.32 30.09
C ARG A 2 4.82 -6.59 31.20
N HIS A 3 3.59 -6.95 30.83
CA HIS A 3 2.53 -7.34 31.77
C HIS A 3 2.55 -8.85 32.11
N GLY A 4 3.65 -9.58 31.86
CA GLY A 4 3.78 -11.00 32.15
C GLY A 4 3.22 -11.96 31.08
N VAL A 5 2.54 -11.45 30.06
CA VAL A 5 2.00 -12.26 28.94
C VAL A 5 3.13 -12.83 28.07
N SER A 6 3.13 -14.15 27.88
CA SER A 6 3.94 -14.83 26.85
C SER A 6 3.34 -14.58 25.48
N ALA A 7 4.13 -14.05 24.54
CA ALA A 7 3.63 -13.63 23.24
C ALA A 7 4.46 -14.24 22.10
N THR A 8 3.75 -14.77 21.11
CA THR A 8 4.30 -15.21 19.82
C THR A 8 3.65 -14.36 18.72
N VAL A 9 4.45 -13.78 17.84
CA VAL A 9 4.01 -13.01 16.69
C VAL A 9 4.23 -13.83 15.44
N TYR A 10 3.17 -14.08 14.68
CA TYR A 10 3.23 -14.70 13.37
C TYR A 10 3.20 -13.62 12.29
N ASP A 11 4.15 -13.66 11.36
CA ASP A 11 4.20 -12.73 10.23
C ASP A 11 4.61 -13.47 8.96
N ARG A 12 3.90 -13.21 7.86
CA ARG A 12 4.20 -13.81 6.55
C ARG A 12 5.52 -13.32 5.96
N HIS A 13 6.05 -12.19 6.45
CA HIS A 13 7.28 -11.62 5.96
C HIS A 13 8.51 -12.17 6.71
N PRO A 14 9.69 -12.15 6.09
CA PRO A 14 10.94 -12.62 6.72
C PRO A 14 11.47 -11.69 7.81
N GLU A 15 10.91 -10.49 7.95
CA GLU A 15 11.29 -9.50 8.96
C GLU A 15 10.05 -8.86 9.58
N ILE A 16 10.17 -8.40 10.83
CA ILE A 16 9.07 -7.75 11.54
C ILE A 16 8.79 -6.35 11.00
N GLY A 17 7.67 -5.74 11.40
CA GLY A 17 7.39 -4.31 11.23
C GLY A 17 6.46 -3.98 10.07
N GLY A 18 6.01 -4.98 9.30
CA GLY A 18 5.04 -4.80 8.22
C GLY A 18 5.44 -3.69 7.25
N LEU A 19 4.55 -2.73 7.03
CA LEU A 19 4.80 -1.61 6.11
C LEU A 19 5.90 -0.65 6.57
N LEU A 20 6.28 -0.62 7.85
CA LEU A 20 7.46 0.15 8.28
C LEU A 20 8.74 -0.44 7.67
N THR A 21 8.79 -1.77 7.57
CA THR A 21 9.91 -2.47 6.96
C THR A 21 9.78 -2.48 5.45
N PHE A 22 8.67 -2.97 4.91
CA PHE A 22 8.57 -3.27 3.47
C PHE A 22 7.83 -2.22 2.63
N GLY A 23 7.02 -1.36 3.23
CA GLY A 23 6.22 -0.37 2.51
C GLY A 23 6.92 0.99 2.39
N ILE A 24 7.36 1.54 3.51
CA ILE A 24 8.05 2.83 3.57
C ILE A 24 9.46 2.63 3.04
N PRO A 25 9.96 3.41 2.07
CA PRO A 25 11.32 3.24 1.55
C PRO A 25 12.44 3.55 2.56
N ALA A 26 13.63 2.97 2.35
CA ALA A 26 14.80 3.15 3.21
C ALA A 26 15.29 4.61 3.30
N PHE A 27 15.08 5.42 2.25
CA PHE A 27 15.42 6.84 2.25
C PHE A 27 14.53 7.71 3.17
N LYS A 28 13.42 7.15 3.69
CA LYS A 28 12.57 7.79 4.72
C LYS A 28 12.74 7.15 6.10
N LEU A 29 12.94 5.84 6.14
CA LEU A 29 13.04 5.08 7.39
C LEU A 29 14.11 4.00 7.27
N ASP A 30 15.21 4.18 7.99
CA ASP A 30 16.28 3.20 8.09
C ASP A 30 15.75 1.87 8.66
N LYS A 31 16.03 0.78 7.93
CA LYS A 31 15.58 -0.58 8.25
C LYS A 31 16.33 -1.17 9.44
N SER A 32 17.52 -0.66 9.75
CA SER A 32 18.28 -1.04 10.95
C SER A 32 17.48 -0.79 12.25
N LEU A 33 16.57 0.18 12.24
CA LEU A 33 15.71 0.48 13.39
C LEU A 33 14.77 -0.69 13.72
N LEU A 34 14.19 -1.33 12.70
CA LEU A 34 13.27 -2.44 12.89
C LEU A 34 14.02 -3.72 13.29
N ALA A 35 15.21 -3.94 12.73
CA ALA A 35 16.11 -5.00 13.19
C ALA A 35 16.44 -4.85 14.68
N ARG A 36 16.82 -3.63 15.12
CA ARG A 36 17.07 -3.35 16.55
C ARG A 36 15.82 -3.54 17.42
N ARG A 37 14.63 -3.18 16.92
CA ARG A 37 13.38 -3.42 17.65
C ARG A 37 13.10 -4.91 17.82
N ARG A 38 13.38 -5.73 16.81
CA ARG A 38 13.28 -7.19 16.88
C ARG A 38 14.16 -7.75 17.98
N GLU A 39 15.42 -7.33 18.05
CA GLU A 39 16.36 -7.75 19.10
C GLU A 39 15.84 -7.43 20.49
N ILE A 40 15.40 -6.18 20.71
CA ILE A 40 14.86 -5.74 22.01
C ILE A 40 13.62 -6.56 22.40
N PHE A 41 12.69 -6.78 21.46
CA PHE A 41 11.48 -7.54 21.74
C PHE A 41 11.75 -9.03 21.98
N SER A 42 12.72 -9.60 21.26
CA SER A 42 13.16 -10.98 21.47
C SER A 42 13.83 -11.14 22.84
N ALA A 43 14.67 -10.18 23.25
CA ALA A 43 15.27 -10.15 24.59
C ALA A 43 14.24 -9.98 25.72
N MET A 44 13.08 -9.38 25.41
CA MET A 44 11.93 -9.31 26.32
C MET A 44 11.09 -10.60 26.36
N GLY A 45 11.49 -11.64 25.63
CA GLY A 45 10.81 -12.95 25.58
C GLY A 45 9.68 -13.06 24.55
N ILE A 46 9.53 -12.10 23.63
CA ILE A 46 8.58 -12.21 22.52
C ILE A 46 9.17 -13.14 21.46
N ARG A 47 8.41 -14.17 21.05
CA ARG A 47 8.78 -15.07 19.97
C ARG A 47 8.25 -14.54 18.63
N PHE A 48 9.00 -14.75 17.56
CA PHE A 48 8.62 -14.34 16.21
C PHE A 48 8.69 -15.54 15.28
N GLU A 49 7.53 -15.96 14.77
CA GLU A 49 7.38 -16.99 13.73
C GLU A 49 7.20 -16.28 12.39
N LEU A 50 8.33 -16.04 11.72
CA LEU A 50 8.41 -15.29 10.47
C LEU A 50 8.32 -16.21 9.26
N ASN A 51 7.95 -15.68 8.10
CA ASN A 51 7.59 -16.45 6.92
C ASN A 51 6.44 -17.45 7.18
N CYS A 52 5.50 -17.06 8.05
CA CYS A 52 4.33 -17.87 8.41
C CYS A 52 3.05 -17.07 8.17
N GLU A 53 2.26 -17.49 7.19
CA GLU A 53 0.97 -16.87 6.85
C GLU A 53 -0.18 -17.62 7.53
N VAL A 54 -0.84 -16.95 8.48
CA VAL A 54 -2.04 -17.49 9.14
C VAL A 54 -3.16 -17.64 8.13
N GLY A 55 -3.86 -18.78 8.18
CA GLY A 55 -4.86 -19.19 7.21
C GLY A 55 -4.28 -20.00 6.03
N LYS A 56 -2.95 -20.10 5.91
CA LYS A 56 -2.26 -20.89 4.88
C LYS A 56 -1.27 -21.89 5.48
N ASP A 57 -0.29 -21.40 6.22
CA ASP A 57 0.78 -22.22 6.81
C ASP A 57 0.39 -22.74 8.22
N ILE A 58 -0.41 -21.96 8.95
CA ILE A 58 -1.02 -22.35 10.23
C ILE A 58 -2.49 -21.91 10.25
N SER A 59 -3.38 -22.77 10.76
CA SER A 59 -4.80 -22.43 10.87
C SER A 59 -5.08 -21.54 12.07
N LEU A 60 -6.12 -20.72 12.00
CA LEU A 60 -6.57 -19.96 13.17
C LEU A 60 -7.08 -20.88 14.29
N GLU A 61 -7.70 -22.01 13.96
CA GLU A 61 -8.12 -23.05 14.91
C GLU A 61 -6.95 -23.47 15.83
N THR A 62 -5.81 -23.85 15.24
CA THR A 62 -4.61 -24.25 15.99
C THR A 62 -4.11 -23.13 16.90
N LEU A 63 -4.18 -21.87 16.47
CA LEU A 63 -3.83 -20.73 17.30
C LEU A 63 -4.82 -20.53 18.46
N LEU A 64 -6.12 -20.68 18.21
CA LEU A 64 -7.14 -20.57 19.25
C LEU A 64 -7.08 -21.70 20.27
N GLU A 65 -6.61 -22.88 19.90
CA GLU A 65 -6.35 -24.00 20.83
C GLU A 65 -5.07 -23.78 21.65
N SER A 66 -4.02 -23.22 21.02
CA SER A 66 -2.69 -23.10 21.63
C SER A 66 -2.52 -21.86 22.50
N TYR A 67 -3.37 -20.84 22.34
CA TYR A 67 -3.24 -19.56 23.02
C TYR A 67 -4.52 -19.16 23.74
N ASP A 68 -4.38 -18.44 24.86
CA ASP A 68 -5.51 -17.90 25.63
C ASP A 68 -6.26 -16.79 24.86
N ALA A 69 -5.53 -16.05 24.03
CA ALA A 69 -6.01 -14.91 23.25
C ALA A 69 -5.21 -14.74 21.95
N VAL A 70 -5.87 -14.22 20.91
CA VAL A 70 -5.26 -13.88 19.62
C VAL A 70 -5.53 -12.41 19.30
N PHE A 71 -4.49 -11.68 18.92
CA PHE A 71 -4.60 -10.31 18.41
C PHE A 71 -4.33 -10.29 16.90
N VAL A 72 -5.23 -9.69 16.12
CA VAL A 72 -5.18 -9.67 14.65
C VAL A 72 -4.70 -8.31 14.15
N GLY A 73 -3.39 -8.21 13.92
CA GLY A 73 -2.71 -7.01 13.44
C GLY A 73 -2.32 -7.00 11.96
N VAL A 74 -3.15 -7.57 11.07
CA VAL A 74 -2.74 -7.88 9.68
C VAL A 74 -2.78 -6.69 8.70
N GLY A 75 -3.31 -5.53 9.12
CA GLY A 75 -3.36 -4.32 8.29
C GLY A 75 -4.18 -4.46 6.99
N THR A 76 -3.96 -3.55 6.04
CA THR A 76 -4.68 -3.49 4.76
C THR A 76 -3.72 -3.63 3.58
N TYR A 77 -3.84 -4.72 2.81
CA TYR A 77 -2.94 -5.05 1.70
C TYR A 77 -3.62 -5.11 0.32
N ARG A 78 -4.95 -4.96 0.24
CA ARG A 78 -5.67 -4.97 -1.04
C ARG A 78 -5.63 -3.58 -1.66
N SER A 79 -4.94 -3.44 -2.79
CA SER A 79 -4.91 -2.21 -3.57
C SER A 79 -6.31 -1.77 -3.99
N MET A 80 -6.57 -0.46 -3.95
CA MET A 80 -7.76 0.10 -4.60
C MET A 80 -7.58 0.06 -6.12
N LYS A 81 -8.54 -0.52 -6.81
CA LYS A 81 -8.65 -0.50 -8.28
C LYS A 81 -9.47 0.72 -8.71
N ALA A 82 -9.18 1.23 -9.91
CA ALA A 82 -9.94 2.31 -10.52
C ALA A 82 -10.89 1.83 -11.63
N ASP A 83 -10.91 0.51 -11.90
CA ASP A 83 -11.73 -0.10 -12.94
C ASP A 83 -11.47 0.55 -14.31
N LEU A 84 -10.21 0.90 -14.56
CA LEU A 84 -9.78 1.48 -15.83
C LEU A 84 -9.73 0.37 -16.90
N PRO A 85 -10.14 0.67 -18.14
CA PRO A 85 -9.81 -0.20 -19.26
C PRO A 85 -8.31 -0.49 -19.29
N ASN A 86 -7.98 -1.79 -19.42
CA ASN A 86 -6.62 -2.34 -19.46
C ASN A 86 -5.80 -2.20 -18.16
N GLU A 87 -6.44 -2.09 -16.99
CA GLU A 87 -5.78 -1.96 -15.68
C GLU A 87 -4.84 -3.13 -15.31
N ASP A 88 -5.02 -4.31 -15.90
CA ASP A 88 -4.17 -5.49 -15.69
C ASP A 88 -3.10 -5.70 -16.80
N ALA A 89 -2.92 -4.73 -17.69
CA ALA A 89 -1.95 -4.84 -18.78
C ALA A 89 -0.49 -4.86 -18.27
N PRO A 90 0.42 -5.54 -18.98
CA PRO A 90 1.85 -5.48 -18.65
C PRO A 90 2.38 -4.03 -18.67
N GLY A 91 3.15 -3.68 -17.64
CA GLY A 91 3.62 -2.32 -17.40
C GLY A 91 2.73 -1.50 -16.44
N VAL A 92 1.60 -2.06 -16.02
CA VAL A 92 0.74 -1.48 -14.97
C VAL A 92 0.98 -2.23 -13.67
N TYR A 93 1.26 -1.48 -12.61
CA TYR A 93 1.69 -2.02 -11.32
C TYR A 93 0.90 -1.41 -10.18
N ASP A 94 0.57 -2.23 -9.18
CA ASP A 94 0.07 -1.72 -7.91
C ASP A 94 1.24 -1.17 -7.07
N ALA A 95 1.02 -0.03 -6.40
CA ALA A 95 2.05 0.65 -5.62
C ALA A 95 2.68 -0.22 -4.51
N LEU A 96 1.87 -0.99 -3.78
CA LEU A 96 2.38 -1.74 -2.63
C LEU A 96 3.28 -2.91 -3.03
N PRO A 97 2.91 -3.78 -3.99
CA PRO A 97 3.84 -4.74 -4.58
C PRO A 97 5.13 -4.11 -5.09
N PHE A 98 5.05 -2.97 -5.79
CA PHE A 98 6.23 -2.24 -6.28
C PHE A 98 7.18 -1.84 -5.14
N LEU A 99 6.66 -1.21 -4.09
CA LEU A 99 7.46 -0.76 -2.93
C LEU A 99 8.04 -1.92 -2.11
N ILE A 100 7.25 -2.98 -1.90
CA ILE A 100 7.71 -4.19 -1.19
C ILE A 100 8.82 -4.88 -1.96
N ALA A 101 8.65 -5.06 -3.28
CA ALA A 101 9.65 -5.71 -4.12
C ALA A 101 10.96 -4.89 -4.18
N ASN A 102 10.86 -3.56 -4.31
CA ASN A 102 12.02 -2.67 -4.21
C ASN A 102 12.73 -2.81 -2.86
N THR A 103 11.99 -2.81 -1.75
CA THR A 103 12.61 -2.91 -0.43
C THR A 103 13.30 -4.26 -0.22
N LYS A 104 12.68 -5.36 -0.67
CA LYS A 104 13.31 -6.69 -0.66
C LYS A 104 14.62 -6.69 -1.46
N GLN A 105 14.63 -6.11 -2.65
CA GLN A 105 15.83 -5.97 -3.48
C GLN A 105 16.94 -5.21 -2.76
N VAL A 106 16.63 -4.05 -2.16
CA VAL A 106 17.59 -3.22 -1.41
C VAL A 106 18.14 -3.96 -0.17
N MET A 107 17.32 -4.79 0.47
CA MET A 107 17.72 -5.60 1.62
C MET A 107 18.42 -6.91 1.24
N GLY A 108 18.57 -7.23 -0.04
CA GLY A 108 19.12 -8.51 -0.50
C GLY A 108 18.24 -9.73 -0.17
N LEU A 109 16.94 -9.51 0.02
CA LEU A 109 15.97 -10.56 0.30
C LEU A 109 15.40 -11.16 -0.99
N PRO A 110 15.03 -12.46 -1.00
CA PRO A 110 14.40 -13.07 -2.17
C PRO A 110 13.13 -12.34 -2.61
N ALA A 111 13.03 -12.14 -3.93
CA ALA A 111 11.81 -11.69 -4.58
C ALA A 111 10.70 -12.74 -4.42
N LEU A 112 9.45 -12.28 -4.42
CA LEU A 112 8.31 -13.18 -4.46
C LEU A 112 8.04 -13.56 -5.93
N PRO A 113 7.79 -14.84 -6.25
CA PRO A 113 7.56 -15.26 -7.63
C PRO A 113 6.44 -14.50 -8.34
N ASP A 114 5.38 -14.14 -7.62
CA ASP A 114 4.20 -13.41 -8.10
C ASP A 114 4.34 -11.89 -8.04
N LYS A 115 5.39 -11.37 -7.40
CA LYS A 115 5.65 -9.93 -7.21
C LYS A 115 7.14 -9.64 -7.37
N PRO A 116 7.66 -9.72 -8.60
CA PRO A 116 9.08 -9.51 -8.88
C PRO A 116 9.49 -8.05 -8.65
N PHE A 117 10.79 -7.83 -8.53
CA PHE A 117 11.37 -6.48 -8.61
C PHE A 117 11.07 -5.88 -9.98
N ILE A 118 10.62 -4.62 -9.98
CA ILE A 118 10.36 -3.86 -11.20
C ILE A 118 11.42 -2.78 -11.31
N ASP A 119 12.27 -2.90 -12.31
CA ASP A 119 13.28 -1.89 -12.64
C ASP A 119 12.65 -0.82 -13.52
N THR A 120 12.67 0.43 -13.06
CA THR A 120 12.15 1.56 -13.83
C THR A 120 13.25 2.38 -14.51
N ALA A 121 14.50 1.93 -14.51
CA ALA A 121 15.61 2.62 -15.17
C ALA A 121 15.29 2.94 -16.65
N GLY A 122 15.47 4.21 -17.03
CA GLY A 122 15.25 4.68 -18.41
C GLY A 122 13.78 4.76 -18.86
N LEU A 123 12.81 4.40 -18.02
CA LEU A 123 11.39 4.40 -18.38
C LEU A 123 10.72 5.76 -18.12
N ASN A 124 9.64 6.05 -18.87
CA ASN A 124 8.67 7.09 -18.53
C ASN A 124 7.64 6.52 -17.57
N VAL A 125 7.71 6.91 -16.29
CA VAL A 125 6.86 6.38 -15.23
C VAL A 125 5.76 7.39 -14.89
N VAL A 126 4.52 6.94 -14.86
CA VAL A 126 3.40 7.74 -14.34
C VAL A 126 2.83 7.10 -13.09
N VAL A 127 2.87 7.82 -11.97
CA VAL A 127 2.28 7.39 -10.69
C VAL A 127 0.91 8.05 -10.54
N LEU A 128 -0.13 7.23 -10.44
CA LEU A 128 -1.51 7.67 -10.29
C LEU A 128 -1.88 7.76 -8.81
N GLY A 129 -1.94 8.98 -8.26
CA GLY A 129 -2.22 9.21 -6.85
C GLY A 129 -1.61 10.51 -6.32
N GLY A 130 -1.83 10.81 -5.05
CA GLY A 130 -1.26 12.01 -4.40
C GLY A 130 -1.00 11.87 -2.91
N GLY A 131 -1.11 10.65 -2.36
CA GLY A 131 -0.80 10.38 -0.95
C GLY A 131 0.68 10.05 -0.73
N ASP A 132 1.03 9.73 0.52
CA ASP A 132 2.41 9.35 0.87
C ASP A 132 2.89 8.11 0.08
N THR A 133 2.01 7.13 -0.17
CA THR A 133 2.32 5.98 -1.03
C THR A 133 2.72 6.41 -2.44
N ALA A 134 2.03 7.40 -3.02
CA ALA A 134 2.37 7.90 -4.35
C ALA A 134 3.74 8.58 -4.34
N MET A 135 4.03 9.39 -3.32
CA MET A 135 5.34 10.04 -3.16
C MET A 135 6.46 9.01 -2.99
N ASP A 136 6.21 7.94 -2.24
CA ASP A 136 7.17 6.85 -2.06
C ASP A 136 7.45 6.13 -3.38
N CYS A 137 6.43 5.92 -4.22
CA CYS A 137 6.60 5.35 -5.56
C CYS A 137 7.38 6.26 -6.49
N VAL A 138 7.02 7.56 -6.55
CA VAL A 138 7.68 8.57 -7.37
C VAL A 138 9.17 8.63 -7.05
N ARG A 139 9.50 8.79 -5.78
CA ARG A 139 10.89 8.92 -5.30
C ARG A 139 11.69 7.61 -5.42
N THR A 140 11.01 6.46 -5.43
CA THR A 140 11.65 5.16 -5.72
C THR A 140 11.97 5.05 -7.20
N ALA A 141 11.03 5.35 -8.09
CA ALA A 141 11.24 5.30 -9.54
C ALA A 141 12.35 6.26 -10.01
N LEU A 142 12.40 7.47 -9.44
CA LEU A 142 13.50 8.42 -9.68
C LEU A 142 14.86 7.83 -9.29
N ARG A 143 14.94 7.13 -8.15
CA ARG A 143 16.18 6.52 -7.66
C ARG A 143 16.62 5.28 -8.45
N HIS A 144 15.70 4.61 -9.13
CA HIS A 144 16.05 3.58 -10.13
C HIS A 144 16.66 4.20 -11.40
N GLY A 145 16.55 5.51 -11.59
CA GLY A 145 17.04 6.19 -12.79
C GLY A 145 16.03 6.21 -13.92
N ALA A 146 14.73 6.28 -13.61
CA ALA A 146 13.69 6.52 -14.62
C ALA A 146 13.98 7.80 -15.42
N ALA A 147 13.68 7.76 -16.72
CA ALA A 147 13.95 8.88 -17.63
C ALA A 147 13.05 10.08 -17.32
N ASN A 148 11.77 9.82 -17.03
CA ASN A 148 10.82 10.81 -16.56
C ASN A 148 9.91 10.17 -15.51
N VAL A 149 9.55 10.91 -14.46
CA VAL A 149 8.58 10.46 -13.46
C VAL A 149 7.53 11.54 -13.26
N THR A 150 6.27 11.22 -13.53
CA THR A 150 5.14 12.13 -13.36
C THR A 150 4.19 11.62 -12.29
N CYS A 151 3.95 12.43 -11.27
CA CYS A 151 2.85 12.21 -10.32
C CYS A 151 1.57 12.85 -10.89
N ALA A 152 0.59 12.04 -11.27
CA ALA A 152 -0.68 12.51 -11.79
C ALA A 152 -1.77 12.45 -10.71
N TYR A 153 -2.40 13.59 -10.45
CA TYR A 153 -3.37 13.76 -9.37
C TYR A 153 -4.64 14.50 -9.81
N ARG A 154 -5.79 13.96 -9.41
CA ARG A 154 -7.12 14.44 -9.83
C ARG A 154 -7.58 15.76 -9.23
N ARG A 155 -6.81 16.35 -8.32
CA ARG A 155 -7.09 17.67 -7.70
C ARG A 155 -5.86 18.56 -7.83
N ASP A 156 -5.98 19.79 -7.36
CA ASP A 156 -4.85 20.70 -7.28
C ASP A 156 -3.84 20.31 -6.19
N GLU A 157 -2.69 20.99 -6.19
CA GLU A 157 -1.61 20.78 -5.22
C GLU A 157 -2.05 21.07 -3.78
N ALA A 158 -2.87 22.10 -3.56
CA ALA A 158 -3.33 22.49 -2.23
C ALA A 158 -4.16 21.41 -1.53
N ASN A 159 -4.85 20.57 -2.32
CA ASN A 159 -5.68 19.47 -1.83
C ASN A 159 -4.98 18.10 -1.89
N MET A 160 -3.69 18.06 -2.19
CA MET A 160 -2.90 16.82 -2.22
C MET A 160 -2.77 16.25 -0.80
N PRO A 161 -3.11 14.96 -0.58
CA PRO A 161 -3.13 14.38 0.77
C PRO A 161 -1.76 13.99 1.31
N GLY A 162 -0.76 13.82 0.44
CA GLY A 162 0.62 13.52 0.84
C GLY A 162 1.24 14.63 1.67
N SER A 163 2.21 14.27 2.51
CA SER A 163 2.95 15.23 3.30
C SER A 163 3.60 16.30 2.41
N LYS A 164 3.41 17.58 2.74
CA LYS A 164 4.04 18.71 2.02
C LYS A 164 5.56 18.56 1.90
N LYS A 165 6.19 17.97 2.90
CA LYS A 165 7.63 17.66 2.90
C LYS A 165 7.98 16.63 1.83
N GLU A 166 7.18 15.57 1.69
CA GLU A 166 7.43 14.52 0.71
C GLU A 166 7.18 14.99 -0.72
N VAL A 167 6.14 15.80 -0.95
CA VAL A 167 5.88 16.46 -2.24
C VAL A 167 7.04 17.36 -2.65
N LYS A 168 7.55 18.17 -1.69
CA LYS A 168 8.71 19.03 -1.92
C LYS A 168 9.96 18.21 -2.27
N ASN A 169 10.26 17.16 -1.49
CA ASN A 169 11.42 16.30 -1.74
C ASN A 169 11.33 15.64 -3.12
N ALA A 170 10.15 15.13 -3.50
CA ALA A 170 9.95 14.52 -4.82
C ALA A 170 10.20 15.52 -5.96
N ARG A 171 9.73 16.77 -5.81
CA ARG A 171 9.98 17.84 -6.78
C ARG A 171 11.47 18.20 -6.88
N GLU A 172 12.15 18.32 -5.74
CA GLU A 172 13.59 18.60 -5.68
C GLU A 172 14.44 17.47 -6.28
N GLU A 173 13.94 16.23 -6.25
CA GLU A 173 14.56 15.06 -6.89
C GLU A 173 14.23 14.97 -8.41
N GLY A 174 13.42 15.89 -8.96
CA GLY A 174 13.12 15.96 -10.39
C GLY A 174 11.77 15.37 -10.81
N ALA A 175 10.85 15.09 -9.88
CA ALA A 175 9.51 14.64 -10.23
C ALA A 175 8.69 15.75 -10.92
N ASN A 176 8.01 15.37 -12.00
CA ASN A 176 6.96 16.18 -12.60
C ASN A 176 5.64 15.96 -11.86
N PHE A 177 4.80 16.98 -11.81
CA PHE A 177 3.47 16.91 -11.21
C PHE A 177 2.42 17.35 -12.20
N GLU A 178 1.50 16.46 -12.51
CA GLU A 178 0.33 16.74 -13.33
C GLU A 178 -0.90 16.81 -12.42
N PHE A 179 -1.35 18.02 -12.13
CA PHE A 179 -2.52 18.25 -11.29
C PHE A 179 -3.79 18.38 -12.11
N ASN A 180 -4.93 18.20 -11.45
CA ASN A 180 -6.26 18.30 -12.05
C ASN A 180 -6.42 17.39 -13.27
N VAL A 181 -5.95 16.14 -13.16
CA VAL A 181 -6.11 15.11 -14.20
C VAL A 181 -6.65 13.82 -13.63
N GLN A 182 -7.59 13.21 -14.32
CA GLN A 182 -8.17 11.92 -13.95
C GLN A 182 -7.94 10.92 -15.09
N PRO A 183 -7.36 9.73 -14.82
CA PRO A 183 -7.19 8.72 -15.84
C PRO A 183 -8.55 8.16 -16.27
N VAL A 184 -8.69 7.90 -17.56
CA VAL A 184 -9.90 7.36 -18.20
C VAL A 184 -9.63 5.97 -18.77
N GLU A 185 -8.45 5.76 -19.34
CA GLU A 185 -8.05 4.51 -20.00
C GLU A 185 -6.52 4.37 -20.00
N LEU A 186 -6.02 3.14 -19.87
CA LEU A 186 -4.62 2.81 -20.13
C LEU A 186 -4.47 2.41 -21.60
N VAL A 187 -3.63 3.15 -22.32
CA VAL A 187 -3.41 2.97 -23.75
C VAL A 187 -2.35 1.90 -23.96
N LEU A 188 -2.65 0.93 -24.84
CA LEU A 188 -1.76 -0.19 -25.13
C LEU A 188 -1.02 -0.02 -26.45
N ASP A 189 0.21 -0.51 -26.50
CA ASP A 189 0.94 -0.71 -27.74
C ASP A 189 0.42 -1.93 -28.53
N THR A 190 1.02 -2.18 -29.69
CA THR A 190 0.71 -3.33 -30.56
C THR A 190 1.01 -4.70 -29.94
N HIS A 191 1.77 -4.74 -28.84
CA HIS A 191 2.11 -5.94 -28.08
C HIS A 191 1.25 -6.10 -26.81
N GLY A 192 0.30 -5.21 -26.59
CA GLY A 192 -0.60 -5.22 -25.43
C GLY A 192 0.03 -4.69 -24.15
N ARG A 193 1.21 -4.03 -24.19
CA ARG A 193 1.82 -3.37 -23.03
C ARG A 193 1.35 -1.92 -22.93
N VAL A 194 1.37 -1.35 -21.73
CA VAL A 194 1.06 0.07 -21.58
C VAL A 194 2.06 0.93 -22.35
N SER A 195 1.55 1.92 -23.08
CA SER A 195 2.33 2.94 -23.80
C SER A 195 1.91 4.37 -23.45
N GLY A 196 0.81 4.52 -22.72
CA GLY A 196 0.34 5.80 -22.24
C GLY A 196 -0.93 5.70 -21.42
N ILE A 197 -1.38 6.87 -20.96
CA ILE A 197 -2.61 7.02 -20.19
C ILE A 197 -3.44 8.11 -20.86
N ARG A 198 -4.69 7.79 -21.17
CA ARG A 198 -5.69 8.79 -21.54
C ARG A 198 -6.21 9.46 -20.27
N PHE A 199 -6.02 10.76 -20.18
CA PHE A 199 -6.50 11.60 -19.09
C PHE A 199 -7.61 12.51 -19.57
N LEU A 200 -8.48 12.91 -18.65
CA LEU A 200 -9.32 14.11 -18.77
C LEU A 200 -8.89 15.15 -17.74
N ARG A 201 -9.12 16.43 -18.03
CA ARG A 201 -8.91 17.51 -17.07
C ARG A 201 -10.04 17.56 -16.07
N THR A 202 -9.71 17.87 -14.83
CA THR A 202 -10.69 18.11 -13.76
C THR A 202 -10.62 19.56 -13.30
N ARG A 203 -11.67 20.00 -12.61
CA ARG A 203 -11.67 21.22 -11.82
C ARG A 203 -12.23 20.93 -10.44
N LEU A 204 -11.91 21.76 -9.46
CA LEU A 204 -12.50 21.62 -8.14
C LEU A 204 -13.96 22.10 -8.14
N GLY A 205 -14.86 21.20 -7.77
CA GLY A 205 -16.24 21.53 -7.42
C GLY A 205 -16.37 21.95 -5.95
N GLU A 206 -17.61 21.92 -5.47
CA GLU A 206 -17.93 22.25 -4.08
C GLU A 206 -17.26 21.29 -3.07
N PRO A 207 -16.91 21.78 -1.88
CA PRO A 207 -16.44 20.94 -0.78
C PRO A 207 -17.55 19.99 -0.33
N ASP A 208 -17.17 18.75 -0.01
CA ASP A 208 -18.05 17.80 0.68
C ASP A 208 -18.16 18.11 2.18
N GLY A 209 -18.95 17.32 2.92
CA GLY A 209 -19.15 17.48 4.36
C GLY A 209 -17.88 17.31 5.22
N GLN A 210 -16.76 16.88 4.64
CA GLN A 210 -15.45 16.83 5.29
C GLN A 210 -14.51 17.95 4.78
N GLY A 211 -15.04 18.92 4.05
CA GLY A 211 -14.29 20.04 3.46
C GLY A 211 -13.49 19.67 2.20
N ARG A 212 -13.57 18.42 1.71
CA ARG A 212 -12.80 17.97 0.55
C ARG A 212 -13.53 18.34 -0.73
N ARG A 213 -12.86 19.07 -1.62
CA ARG A 213 -13.43 19.44 -2.91
C ARG A 213 -13.45 18.23 -3.86
N ARG A 214 -14.60 17.98 -4.46
CA ARG A 214 -14.77 16.91 -5.44
C ARG A 214 -14.18 17.32 -6.79
N PRO A 215 -13.39 16.45 -7.45
CA PRO A 215 -12.97 16.71 -8.82
C PRO A 215 -14.18 16.57 -9.76
N VAL A 216 -14.37 17.56 -10.62
CA VAL A 216 -15.43 17.58 -11.65
C VAL A 216 -14.75 17.52 -13.02
N PRO A 217 -15.09 16.55 -13.89
CA PRO A 217 -14.55 16.48 -15.24
C PRO A 217 -14.82 17.76 -16.05
N VAL A 218 -13.86 18.17 -16.85
CA VAL A 218 -14.00 19.21 -17.86
C VAL A 218 -14.28 18.51 -19.20
N PRO A 219 -15.43 18.74 -19.85
CA PRO A 219 -15.73 18.15 -21.16
C PRO A 219 -14.68 18.52 -22.21
N ASP A 220 -14.48 17.63 -23.20
CA ASP A 220 -13.61 17.84 -24.37
C ASP A 220 -12.16 18.21 -24.03
N SER A 221 -11.68 17.73 -22.89
CA SER A 221 -10.34 18.04 -22.34
C SER A 221 -9.39 16.84 -22.34
N GLU A 222 -9.74 15.79 -23.07
CA GLU A 222 -8.99 14.56 -23.08
C GLU A 222 -7.65 14.71 -23.80
N PHE A 223 -6.62 14.06 -23.26
CA PHE A 223 -5.31 13.97 -23.88
C PHE A 223 -4.61 12.67 -23.46
N VAL A 224 -3.58 12.28 -24.22
CA VAL A 224 -2.78 11.08 -23.91
C VAL A 224 -1.40 11.53 -23.42
N MET A 225 -0.99 10.99 -22.27
CA MET A 225 0.36 11.13 -21.73
C MET A 225 1.13 9.82 -21.99
N PRO A 226 2.30 9.86 -22.65
CA PRO A 226 3.14 8.67 -22.83
C PRO A 226 3.61 8.10 -21.48
N ALA A 227 3.61 6.77 -21.36
CA ALA A 227 4.04 6.06 -20.16
C ALA A 227 4.47 4.63 -20.51
N ASP A 228 5.69 4.25 -20.12
CA ASP A 228 6.19 2.87 -20.25
C ASP A 228 5.86 2.04 -19.00
N ALA A 229 5.64 2.72 -17.87
CA ALA A 229 5.21 2.11 -16.62
C ALA A 229 4.18 2.98 -15.90
N VAL A 230 3.13 2.36 -15.40
CA VAL A 230 2.06 3.03 -14.64
C VAL A 230 1.99 2.42 -13.25
N ILE A 231 2.07 3.24 -12.21
CA ILE A 231 2.00 2.78 -10.81
C ILE A 231 0.72 3.31 -10.16
N MET A 232 -0.18 2.41 -9.78
CA MET A 232 -1.48 2.68 -9.18
C MET A 232 -1.37 2.87 -7.67
N ALA A 233 -1.57 4.12 -7.20
CA ALA A 233 -1.40 4.52 -5.81
C ALA A 233 -2.67 5.18 -5.23
N PHE A 234 -3.84 4.56 -5.44
CA PHE A 234 -5.14 5.09 -5.00
C PHE A 234 -5.50 4.80 -3.54
N GLY A 235 -4.73 3.96 -2.86
CA GLY A 235 -4.96 3.57 -1.47
C GLY A 235 -5.23 2.08 -1.33
N PHE A 236 -5.69 1.69 -0.14
CA PHE A 236 -5.89 0.29 0.21
C PHE A 236 -7.24 0.08 0.88
N HIS A 237 -7.83 -1.08 0.60
CA HIS A 237 -8.98 -1.60 1.31
C HIS A 237 -8.58 -2.72 2.26
N PRO A 238 -9.42 -2.99 3.27
CA PRO A 238 -9.43 -4.29 3.93
C PRO A 238 -9.53 -5.42 2.90
N HIS A 239 -8.90 -6.54 3.21
CA HIS A 239 -8.95 -7.77 2.43
C HIS A 239 -9.83 -8.78 3.18
N GLY A 240 -10.58 -9.60 2.44
CA GLY A 240 -11.38 -10.65 3.04
C GLY A 240 -10.49 -11.67 3.74
N MET A 241 -10.94 -12.13 4.91
CA MET A 241 -10.22 -13.09 5.73
C MET A 241 -11.19 -14.22 6.08
N SER A 242 -11.44 -15.09 5.11
CA SER A 242 -12.38 -16.21 5.27
C SER A 242 -12.02 -17.10 6.46
N TRP A 243 -10.73 -17.29 6.73
CA TRP A 243 -10.23 -18.02 7.89
C TRP A 243 -10.56 -17.35 9.24
N LEU A 244 -10.77 -16.03 9.25
CA LEU A 244 -11.15 -15.26 10.44
C LEU A 244 -12.68 -15.25 10.60
N GLU A 245 -13.40 -14.98 9.51
CA GLU A 245 -14.86 -14.97 9.45
C GLU A 245 -15.46 -16.34 9.80
N SER A 246 -14.81 -17.44 9.40
CA SER A 246 -15.24 -18.80 9.75
C SER A 246 -15.23 -19.08 11.25
N HIS A 247 -14.53 -18.26 12.04
CA HIS A 247 -14.47 -18.34 13.49
C HIS A 247 -15.36 -17.28 14.16
N GLY A 248 -16.41 -16.81 13.47
CA GLY A 248 -17.44 -15.95 14.05
C GLY A 248 -17.03 -14.48 14.22
N VAL A 249 -15.93 -14.05 13.60
CA VAL A 249 -15.53 -12.64 13.57
C VAL A 249 -16.33 -11.90 12.51
N LYS A 250 -17.06 -10.86 12.93
CA LYS A 250 -17.85 -10.01 12.04
C LYS A 250 -17.00 -8.90 11.45
N VAL A 251 -17.37 -8.46 10.25
CA VAL A 251 -16.80 -7.28 9.59
C VAL A 251 -17.86 -6.19 9.44
N ASP A 252 -17.44 -4.94 9.34
CA ASP A 252 -18.31 -3.81 9.02
C ASP A 252 -18.64 -3.73 7.52
N ASN A 253 -19.48 -2.76 7.14
CA ASN A 253 -19.90 -2.54 5.75
C ASN A 253 -18.74 -2.16 4.79
N TRP A 254 -17.55 -1.85 5.34
CA TRP A 254 -16.33 -1.56 4.59
C TRP A 254 -15.33 -2.73 4.60
N GLY A 255 -15.71 -3.87 5.19
CA GLY A 255 -14.89 -5.07 5.30
C GLY A 255 -13.81 -5.00 6.38
N ARG A 256 -13.88 -4.04 7.31
CA ARG A 256 -12.95 -3.96 8.46
C ARG A 256 -13.42 -4.90 9.55
N ILE A 257 -12.48 -5.46 10.32
CA ILE A 257 -12.82 -6.24 11.52
C ILE A 257 -13.66 -5.35 12.46
N ALA A 258 -14.84 -5.83 12.82
CA ALA A 258 -15.73 -5.12 13.73
C ALA A 258 -15.22 -5.28 15.17
N ALA A 259 -14.53 -4.25 15.66
CA ALA A 259 -14.00 -4.16 17.01
C ALA A 259 -14.12 -2.71 17.50
N SER A 260 -14.88 -2.49 18.58
CA SER A 260 -15.15 -1.14 19.10
C SER A 260 -14.31 -0.85 20.34
N VAL A 261 -13.95 0.43 20.54
CA VAL A 261 -13.38 0.86 21.83
C VAL A 261 -14.41 0.83 22.97
N GLU A 262 -15.71 0.82 22.62
CA GLU A 262 -16.84 0.85 23.56
C GLU A 262 -17.37 -0.56 23.93
N SER A 263 -16.75 -1.64 23.43
CA SER A 263 -17.09 -3.00 23.89
C SER A 263 -16.66 -3.23 25.34
N GLU A 264 -17.29 -4.19 26.02
CA GLU A 264 -16.97 -4.58 27.41
C GLU A 264 -15.46 -4.78 27.60
N PHE A 265 -14.85 -5.55 26.69
CA PHE A 265 -13.40 -5.61 26.51
C PHE A 265 -13.02 -4.80 25.27
N ARG A 266 -12.31 -3.69 25.45
CA ARG A 266 -11.96 -2.77 24.36
C ARG A 266 -11.28 -3.50 23.21
N TYR A 267 -11.75 -3.23 21.99
CA TYR A 267 -11.27 -3.81 20.73
C TYR A 267 -11.42 -5.33 20.63
N GLN A 268 -12.17 -5.98 21.51
CA GLN A 268 -12.53 -7.37 21.30
C GLN A 268 -13.49 -7.48 20.10
N THR A 269 -13.28 -8.50 19.29
CA THR A 269 -14.16 -8.81 18.16
C THR A 269 -15.43 -9.51 18.63
N SER A 270 -16.29 -9.95 17.70
CA SER A 270 -17.43 -10.82 18.03
C SER A 270 -17.04 -12.23 18.47
N ASN A 271 -15.76 -12.62 18.35
CA ASN A 271 -15.24 -13.83 18.98
C ASN A 271 -14.50 -13.46 20.29
N PRO A 272 -14.86 -14.06 21.43
CA PRO A 272 -14.33 -13.66 22.75
C PRO A 272 -12.82 -13.94 22.93
N LYS A 273 -12.20 -14.78 22.10
CA LYS A 273 -10.76 -15.05 22.13
C LYS A 273 -9.96 -14.18 21.15
N ILE A 274 -10.60 -13.31 20.38
CA ILE A 274 -9.96 -12.55 19.30
C ILE A 274 -10.14 -11.05 19.50
N TRP A 275 -9.03 -10.32 19.40
CA TRP A 275 -8.91 -8.86 19.43
C TRP A 275 -8.37 -8.32 18.11
#